data_AF-A0AA90UJ52-F1
#
_entry.id   AF-A0AA90UJ52-F1
#
_cell.length_a   1.000
_cell.length_b   1.000
_cell.length_c   1.000
_cell.angle_alpha   90.00
_cell.angle_beta   90.00
_cell.angle_gamma   90.00
#
_symmetry.space_group_name_H-M   'P 1'
#
loop_
_entity.id
_entity.type
_entity.pdbx_description
1 polymer ?
#
loop_
_entity_poly.entity_id
_entity_poly.type
_entity_poly.pdbx_seq_one_letter_code
_entity_poly.pdbx_strand_id
1 'polypeptide(L)'
;MAKKISTKRLLESYKRFYPDVTATTCSVSSGEDSFTAKTAFDLALKIGKMTHSYPLWVQVDKKKIVILKSREFLKNLDRMKEGARVRFFDPRHPEFCCEGVIAKDGILYSGAAPQIFVESEEYDADGETPVFAVFWRPVEEMSEK
;
A
#
# COMPACT_ATOMS: atom_id res chain seq x y z
N MET A 1 2.42 21.96 8.87
CA MET A 1 1.32 21.01 9.18
C MET A 1 1.02 20.18 7.94
N ALA A 2 1.21 18.86 7.97
CA ALA A 2 0.86 18.00 6.84
C ALA A 2 -0.66 18.04 6.60
N LYS A 3 -1.11 18.32 5.38
CA LYS A 3 -2.53 18.32 5.01
C LYS A 3 -3.12 16.94 5.28
N LYS A 4 -4.16 16.86 6.12
CA LYS A 4 -4.91 15.63 6.37
C LYS A 4 -5.58 15.19 5.07
N ILE A 5 -5.09 14.11 4.47
CA ILE A 5 -5.68 13.54 3.26
C ILE A 5 -7.09 13.02 3.59
N SER A 6 -8.07 13.38 2.76
CA SER A 6 -9.45 12.90 2.90
C SER A 6 -9.50 11.40 2.62
N THR A 7 -9.95 10.62 3.61
CA THR A 7 -10.13 9.16 3.48
C THR A 7 -11.03 8.79 2.30
N LYS A 8 -12.07 9.60 2.01
CA LYS A 8 -12.98 9.34 0.87
C LYS A 8 -12.22 9.45 -0.46
N ARG A 9 -11.47 10.53 -0.64
CA ARG A 9 -10.65 10.76 -1.84
C ARG A 9 -9.60 9.67 -1.99
N LEU A 10 -8.99 9.25 -0.89
CA LEU A 10 -8.00 8.19 -0.89
C LEU A 10 -8.63 6.85 -1.32
N LEU A 11 -9.76 6.47 -0.74
CA LEU A 11 -10.51 5.27 -1.12
C LEU A 11 -10.88 5.29 -2.62
N GLU A 12 -11.34 6.43 -3.13
CA GLU A 12 -11.66 6.59 -4.56
C GLU A 12 -10.42 6.40 -5.45
N SER A 13 -9.25 6.92 -5.05
CA SER A 13 -8.00 6.69 -5.77
C SER A 13 -7.60 5.22 -5.77
N TYR A 14 -7.62 4.54 -4.62
CA TYR A 14 -7.28 3.11 -4.54
C TYR A 14 -8.26 2.24 -5.32
N LYS A 15 -9.55 2.61 -5.40
CA LYS A 15 -10.56 1.85 -6.17
C LYS A 15 -10.32 1.84 -7.67
N ARG A 16 -9.56 2.80 -8.22
CA ARG A 16 -9.15 2.78 -9.64
C ARG A 16 -8.24 1.60 -9.96
N PHE A 17 -7.52 1.13 -8.94
CA PHE A 17 -6.45 0.15 -9.03
C PHE A 17 -6.90 -1.21 -8.49
N TYR A 18 -7.55 -1.20 -7.33
CA TYR A 18 -8.12 -2.35 -6.67
C TYR A 18 -9.61 -2.09 -6.42
N PRO A 19 -10.50 -2.50 -7.35
CA PRO A 19 -11.94 -2.27 -7.19
C PRO A 19 -12.51 -2.88 -5.91
N ASP A 20 -11.84 -3.89 -5.34
CA ASP A 20 -12.21 -4.56 -4.09
C ASP A 20 -11.78 -3.82 -2.81
N VAL A 21 -11.18 -2.62 -2.91
CA VAL A 21 -10.75 -1.88 -1.71
C VAL A 21 -11.93 -1.57 -0.81
N THR A 22 -11.76 -1.93 0.46
CA THR A 22 -12.70 -1.63 1.54
C THR A 22 -12.02 -0.79 2.61
N ALA A 23 -12.83 -0.03 3.36
CA ALA A 23 -12.37 0.74 4.52
C ALA A 23 -12.88 0.10 5.82
N THR A 24 -12.00 -0.09 6.78
CA THR A 24 -12.35 -0.49 8.15
C THR A 24 -11.96 0.62 9.10
N THR A 25 -12.89 1.01 9.97
CA THR A 25 -12.67 2.04 10.99
C THR A 25 -12.62 1.38 12.36
N CYS A 26 -11.59 1.68 13.13
CA CYS A 26 -11.47 1.30 14.53
C CYS A 26 -11.43 2.58 15.38
N SER A 27 -12.05 2.54 16.56
CA SER A 27 -12.06 3.67 17.48
C SER A 27 -11.93 3.18 18.92
N VAL A 28 -11.17 3.90 19.73
CA VAL A 28 -11.10 3.69 21.18
C VAL A 28 -12.06 4.64 21.89
N SER A 29 -12.81 4.10 22.86
CA SER A 29 -13.86 4.80 23.60
C SER A 29 -13.35 5.49 24.88
N SER A 30 -12.17 5.14 25.38
CA SER A 30 -11.59 5.67 26.62
C SER A 30 -10.96 7.06 26.46
N GLY A 31 -10.99 7.84 27.54
CA GLY A 31 -10.60 9.25 27.59
C GLY A 31 -9.13 9.53 27.28
N GLU A 32 -8.22 8.63 27.68
CA GLU A 32 -6.77 8.85 27.64
C GLU A 32 -6.04 8.04 26.56
N ASP A 33 -6.68 7.01 25.99
CA ASP A 33 -6.02 6.15 25.00
C ASP A 33 -5.94 6.82 23.63
N SER A 34 -4.75 6.75 23.04
CA SER A 34 -4.50 7.12 21.65
C SER A 34 -3.72 6.01 20.97
N PHE A 35 -3.96 5.83 19.67
CA PHE A 35 -3.23 4.86 18.90
C PHE A 35 -1.82 5.39 18.61
N THR A 36 -0.81 4.61 19.00
CA THR A 36 0.54 4.79 18.45
C THR A 36 0.57 4.29 17.01
N ALA A 37 1.51 4.78 16.20
CA ALA A 37 1.69 4.30 14.83
C ALA A 37 1.96 2.78 14.76
N LYS A 38 2.76 2.27 15.70
CA LYS A 38 3.05 0.83 15.82
C LYS A 38 1.79 0.02 16.13
N THR A 39 1.05 0.41 17.17
CA THR A 39 -0.20 -0.28 17.55
C THR A 39 -1.23 -0.25 16.42
N ALA A 40 -1.33 0.88 15.72
CA ALA A 40 -2.24 1.00 14.58
C ALA A 40 -1.87 0.05 13.43
N PHE A 41 -0.57 -0.10 13.15
CA PHE A 41 -0.09 -1.00 12.12
C PHE A 41 -0.28 -2.48 12.49
N ASP A 42 0.07 -2.86 13.72
CA ASP A 42 -0.14 -4.24 14.21
C ASP A 42 -1.63 -4.62 14.14
N LEU A 43 -2.52 -3.69 14.50
CA LEU A 43 -3.97 -3.87 14.37
C LEU A 43 -4.40 -4.02 12.90
N ALA A 44 -3.84 -3.20 12.00
CA ALA A 44 -4.14 -3.28 10.58
C ALA A 44 -3.73 -4.61 9.95
N LEU A 45 -2.54 -5.12 10.29
CA LEU A 45 -2.09 -6.45 9.88
C LEU A 45 -3.00 -7.55 10.44
N LYS A 46 -3.41 -7.46 11.71
CA LYS A 46 -4.33 -8.42 12.34
C LYS A 46 -5.68 -8.45 11.62
N ILE A 47 -6.26 -7.28 11.35
CA ILE A 47 -7.52 -7.14 10.59
C ILE A 47 -7.35 -7.69 9.18
N GLY A 48 -6.22 -7.42 8.52
CA GLY A 48 -5.87 -7.98 7.23
C GLY A 48 -5.95 -9.51 7.24
N LYS A 49 -5.23 -10.15 8.16
CA LYS A 49 -5.25 -11.62 8.35
C LYS A 49 -6.66 -12.15 8.57
N MET A 50 -7.43 -11.55 9.49
CA MET A 50 -8.80 -11.99 9.79
C MET A 50 -9.75 -11.88 8.59
N THR A 51 -9.52 -10.91 7.70
CA THR A 51 -10.40 -10.62 6.57
C THR A 51 -9.86 -11.12 5.22
N HIS A 52 -8.76 -11.88 5.25
CA HIS A 52 -8.04 -12.36 4.07
C HIS A 52 -7.72 -11.22 3.09
N SER A 53 -7.23 -10.11 3.61
CA SER A 53 -6.83 -8.92 2.84
C SER A 53 -5.54 -8.33 3.40
N TYR A 54 -4.92 -7.41 2.68
CA TYR A 54 -3.72 -6.73 3.14
C TYR A 54 -3.98 -5.22 3.29
N PRO A 55 -3.42 -4.56 4.32
CA PRO A 55 -3.55 -3.12 4.50
C PRO A 55 -2.79 -2.35 3.41
N LEU A 56 -3.53 -1.51 2.70
CA LEU A 56 -3.05 -0.60 1.66
C LEU A 56 -2.67 0.77 2.22
N TRP A 57 -3.42 1.22 3.23
CA TRP A 57 -3.21 2.50 3.89
C TRP A 57 -3.74 2.47 5.32
N VAL A 58 -3.01 3.07 6.25
CA VAL A 58 -3.40 3.19 7.67
C VAL A 58 -3.34 4.65 8.09
N GLN A 59 -4.50 5.28 8.18
CA GLN A 59 -4.62 6.65 8.67
C GLN A 59 -4.92 6.64 10.17
N VAL A 60 -4.04 7.26 10.96
CA VAL A 60 -4.21 7.40 12.41
C VAL A 60 -4.62 8.83 12.73
N ASP A 61 -5.70 8.97 13.50
CA ASP A 61 -6.24 10.24 13.97
C ASP A 61 -6.56 10.12 15.47
N LYS A 62 -5.53 10.24 16.31
CA LYS A 62 -5.58 10.06 17.77
C LYS A 62 -6.32 8.79 18.20
N LYS A 63 -7.63 8.87 18.35
CA LYS A 63 -8.53 7.80 18.83
C LYS A 63 -9.16 6.97 17.72
N LYS A 64 -8.93 7.34 16.46
CA LYS A 64 -9.52 6.69 15.30
C LYS A 64 -8.42 6.18 14.38
N ILE A 65 -8.57 4.96 13.90
CA ILE A 65 -7.78 4.44 12.79
C ILE A 65 -8.73 4.14 11.64
N VAL A 66 -8.32 4.52 10.43
CA VAL A 66 -8.95 4.04 9.20
C VAL A 66 -7.95 3.22 8.41
N ILE A 67 -8.35 2.01 8.06
CA ILE A 67 -7.55 1.04 7.32
C ILE A 67 -8.20 0.82 5.96
N LEU A 68 -7.49 1.16 4.89
CA LEU A 68 -7.86 0.71 3.55
C LEU A 68 -7.19 -0.64 3.29
N LYS A 69 -7.92 -1.59 2.71
CA LYS A 69 -7.42 -2.95 2.49
C LYS A 69 -8.02 -3.61 1.25
N SER A 70 -7.24 -4.49 0.62
CA SER A 70 -7.63 -5.25 -0.59
C SER A 70 -7.20 -6.71 -0.49
N ARG A 71 -8.03 -7.60 -1.01
CA ARG A 71 -7.74 -9.03 -1.19
C ARG A 71 -6.93 -9.27 -2.47
N GLU A 72 -7.23 -8.53 -3.54
CA GLU A 72 -6.47 -8.61 -4.80
C GLU A 72 -5.00 -8.25 -4.59
N PHE A 73 -4.73 -7.20 -3.82
CA PHE A 73 -3.37 -6.84 -3.42
C PHE A 73 -2.65 -7.97 -2.68
N LEU A 74 -3.33 -8.61 -1.70
CA LEU A 74 -2.77 -9.74 -0.96
C LEU A 74 -2.34 -10.88 -1.90
N LYS A 75 -3.16 -11.22 -2.90
CA LYS A 75 -2.83 -12.27 -3.89
C LYS A 75 -1.61 -11.94 -4.72
N ASN A 76 -1.39 -10.65 -5.01
CA ASN A 76 -0.27 -10.24 -5.83
C ASN A 76 1.05 -10.14 -5.03
N LEU A 77 1.04 -10.26 -3.68
CA LEU A 77 2.25 -10.27 -2.86
C LEU A 77 3.17 -11.44 -3.21
N ASP A 78 2.61 -12.62 -3.46
CA ASP A 78 3.41 -13.81 -3.78
C ASP A 78 4.14 -13.69 -5.13
N ARG A 79 3.73 -12.73 -5.96
CA ARG A 79 4.32 -12.41 -7.26
C ARG A 79 5.41 -11.33 -7.15
N MET A 80 5.63 -10.76 -5.97
CA MET A 80 6.65 -9.74 -5.69
C MET A 80 7.96 -10.39 -5.29
N LYS A 81 8.61 -10.96 -6.30
CA LYS A 81 9.93 -11.56 -6.16
C LYS A 81 10.93 -10.73 -6.93
N GLU A 82 12.16 -10.70 -6.46
CA GLU A 82 13.30 -10.13 -7.16
C GLU A 82 13.31 -10.56 -8.63
N GLY A 83 13.51 -9.59 -9.53
CA GLY A 83 13.45 -9.78 -10.98
C GLY A 83 12.04 -9.68 -11.59
N ALA A 84 10.97 -9.65 -10.80
CA ALA A 84 9.62 -9.51 -11.35
C ALA A 84 9.38 -8.10 -11.91
N ARG A 85 8.90 -8.03 -13.16
CA ARG A 85 8.43 -6.77 -13.76
C ARG A 85 7.07 -6.37 -13.18
N VAL A 86 7.00 -5.14 -12.69
CA VAL A 86 5.80 -4.59 -12.06
C VAL A 86 5.50 -3.21 -12.62
N ARG A 87 4.21 -2.91 -12.79
CA ARG A 87 3.75 -1.53 -12.91
C ARG A 87 3.33 -1.03 -11.55
N PHE A 88 3.82 0.13 -11.11
CA PHE A 88 3.50 0.69 -9.80
C PHE A 88 3.02 2.14 -9.88
N PHE A 89 2.49 2.62 -8.76
CA PHE A 89 1.96 3.97 -8.59
C PHE A 89 2.35 4.50 -7.23
N ASP A 90 3.04 5.65 -7.18
CA ASP A 90 3.32 6.37 -5.94
C ASP A 90 2.23 7.43 -5.71
N PRO A 91 1.45 7.33 -4.62
CA PRO A 91 0.35 8.27 -4.35
C PRO A 91 0.83 9.70 -4.06
N ARG A 92 2.11 9.89 -3.75
CA ARG A 92 2.73 11.21 -3.58
C ARG A 92 2.98 11.88 -4.93
N HIS A 93 3.11 11.09 -5.98
CA HIS A 93 3.31 11.52 -7.36
C HIS A 93 2.28 10.87 -8.30
N PRO A 94 1.00 11.24 -8.16
CA PRO A 94 -0.11 10.58 -8.85
C PRO A 94 -0.11 10.75 -10.38
N GLU A 95 0.79 11.56 -10.92
CA GLU A 95 1.07 11.73 -12.33
C GLU A 95 1.88 10.57 -12.94
N PHE A 96 2.59 9.80 -12.12
CA PHE A 96 3.47 8.73 -12.59
C PHE A 96 2.87 7.35 -12.36
N CYS A 97 2.75 6.58 -13.46
CA CYS A 97 2.43 5.17 -13.43
C CYS A 97 3.56 4.41 -14.12
N CYS A 98 4.60 4.12 -13.37
CA CYS A 98 5.86 3.64 -13.90
C CYS A 98 5.91 2.11 -13.94
N GLU A 99 6.71 1.59 -14.86
CA GLU A 99 7.16 0.20 -14.82
C GLU A 99 8.54 0.11 -14.19
N GLY A 100 8.82 -1.01 -13.54
CA GLY A 100 10.12 -1.30 -12.97
C GLY A 100 10.29 -2.78 -12.66
N VAL A 101 11.46 -3.12 -12.13
CA VAL A 101 11.82 -4.48 -11.74
C VAL A 101 11.97 -4.53 -10.23
N ILE A 102 11.34 -5.51 -9.57
CA ILE A 102 11.51 -5.71 -8.13
C ILE A 102 12.98 -6.03 -7.85
N ALA A 103 13.62 -5.22 -7.02
CA ALA A 103 15.04 -5.34 -6.68
C ALA A 103 15.28 -6.22 -5.46
N LYS A 104 14.29 -6.35 -4.56
CA LYS A 104 14.38 -7.16 -3.34
C LYS A 104 13.04 -7.78 -3.00
N ASP A 105 13.09 -9.01 -2.51
CA ASP A 105 11.91 -9.73 -2.02
C ASP A 105 11.23 -9.01 -0.84
N GLY A 106 9.90 -9.03 -0.87
CA GLY A 106 9.07 -8.60 0.25
C GLY A 106 8.60 -7.15 0.21
N ILE A 107 7.82 -6.79 1.22
CA ILE A 107 7.23 -5.46 1.39
C ILE A 107 7.69 -4.86 2.71
N LEU A 108 8.16 -3.62 2.64
CA LEU A 108 8.30 -2.77 3.82
C LEU A 108 6.99 -2.02 4.05
N TYR A 109 6.60 -1.82 5.30
CA TYR A 109 5.49 -0.92 5.62
C TYR A 109 6.02 0.31 6.34
N SER A 110 5.84 1.48 5.75
CA SER A 110 6.31 2.75 6.31
C SER A 110 5.44 3.90 5.83
N GLY A 111 5.40 5.00 6.59
CA GLY A 111 4.68 6.20 6.19
C GLY A 111 3.19 5.97 5.89
N ALA A 112 2.55 5.05 6.64
CA ALA A 112 1.16 4.64 6.48
C ALA A 112 0.82 3.78 5.26
N ALA A 113 1.77 3.34 4.43
CA ALA A 113 1.50 2.48 3.27
C ALA A 113 2.59 1.40 3.04
N PRO A 114 2.29 0.41 2.21
CA PRO A 114 3.27 -0.51 1.66
C PRO A 114 4.32 0.20 0.78
N GLN A 115 5.55 -0.28 0.86
CA GLN A 115 6.69 0.15 0.07
C GLN A 115 7.41 -1.07 -0.51
N ILE A 116 7.99 -0.89 -1.69
CA ILE A 116 8.73 -1.92 -2.43
C ILE A 116 10.09 -1.39 -2.84
N PHE A 117 11.03 -2.29 -3.09
CA PHE A 117 12.31 -2.00 -3.70
C PHE A 117 12.20 -2.26 -5.19
N VAL A 118 12.33 -1.21 -6.00
CA VAL A 118 12.16 -1.30 -7.45
C VAL A 118 13.25 -0.51 -8.15
N GLU A 119 13.78 -1.08 -9.23
CA GLU A 119 14.61 -0.38 -10.20
C GLU A 119 13.70 0.15 -11.32
N SER A 120 13.76 1.46 -11.58
CA SER A 120 12.98 2.11 -12.62
C SER A 120 13.66 3.39 -13.07
N GLU A 121 14.09 3.44 -14.33
CA GLU A 121 14.66 4.66 -14.92
C GLU A 121 13.61 5.79 -15.00
N GLU A 122 12.34 5.44 -15.26
CA GLU A 122 11.25 6.41 -15.37
C GLU A 122 10.97 7.12 -14.03
N TYR A 123 11.14 6.40 -12.92
CA TYR A 123 10.92 6.91 -11.58
C TYR A 123 12.22 7.33 -10.87
N ASP A 124 13.37 7.28 -11.56
CA ASP A 124 14.71 7.50 -10.99
C ASP A 124 14.94 6.66 -9.71
N ALA A 125 14.52 5.40 -9.75
CA ALA A 125 14.62 4.46 -8.64
C ALA A 125 15.78 3.47 -8.85
N ASP A 126 16.65 3.38 -7.84
CA ASP A 126 17.90 2.62 -7.85
C ASP A 126 17.78 1.20 -7.30
N GLY A 127 16.58 0.77 -6.85
CA GLY A 127 16.37 -0.51 -6.19
C GLY A 127 16.90 -0.60 -4.75
N GLU A 128 17.67 0.38 -4.28
CA GLU A 128 18.18 0.44 -2.91
C GLU A 128 17.23 1.22 -2.00
N THR A 129 16.65 2.31 -2.49
CA THR A 129 15.70 3.14 -1.77
C THR A 129 14.27 2.68 -2.03
N PRO A 130 13.47 2.37 -0.99
CA PRO A 130 12.12 1.86 -1.19
C PRO A 130 11.17 2.98 -1.66
N VAL A 131 10.32 2.67 -2.63
CA VAL A 131 9.28 3.57 -3.15
C VAL A 131 7.91 3.18 -2.59
N PHE A 132 7.00 4.15 -2.46
CA PHE A 132 5.63 3.83 -2.04
C PHE A 132 4.90 3.19 -3.21
N ALA A 133 4.42 1.96 -3.01
CA ALA A 133 3.64 1.25 -4.02
C ALA A 133 2.22 1.07 -3.54
N VAL A 134 1.32 1.91 -4.08
CA VAL A 134 -0.11 1.89 -3.78
C VAL A 134 -0.90 0.96 -4.70
N PHE A 135 -0.28 0.59 -5.82
CA PHE A 135 -0.79 -0.40 -6.76
C PHE A 135 0.40 -1.16 -7.33
N TRP A 136 0.20 -2.44 -7.57
CA TRP A 136 0.96 -3.18 -8.55
C TRP A 136 0.11 -4.21 -9.27
N ARG A 137 0.47 -4.39 -10.54
CA ARG A 137 0.17 -5.60 -11.29
C ARG A 137 1.45 -6.08 -11.93
N PRO A 138 1.74 -7.38 -11.85
CA PRO A 138 2.76 -7.97 -12.70
C PRO A 138 2.42 -7.63 -14.14
N VAL A 139 3.41 -7.15 -14.89
CA VAL A 139 3.27 -7.02 -16.33
C VAL A 139 3.25 -8.45 -16.84
N GLU A 140 2.12 -8.90 -17.38
CA GLU A 140 2.10 -10.18 -18.09
C GLU A 140 3.15 -10.08 -19.18
N GLU A 141 4.19 -10.91 -19.11
CA GLU A 141 5.07 -11.10 -20.25
C GLU A 141 4.16 -11.51 -21.39
N MET A 142 4.03 -10.66 -22.41
CA MET A 142 3.47 -11.11 -23.67
C MET A 142 4.38 -12.25 -24.10
N SER A 143 3.90 -13.48 -23.96
CA SER A 143 4.50 -14.61 -24.61
C SER A 143 4.41 -14.27 -26.09
N GLU A 144 5.52 -13.82 -26.68
CA GLU A 144 5.62 -13.73 -28.12
C GLU A 144 5.22 -15.09 -28.67
N LYS A 145 4.10 -15.12 -29.40
CA LYS A 145 3.71 -16.26 -30.24
C LYS A 145 4.33 -16.07 -31.61
#